data_AF-A0A1I2EHW0-F1
#
_entry.id   AF-A0A1I2EHW0-F1
#
_cell.length_a   1.000
_cell.length_b   1.000
_cell.length_c   1.000
_cell.angle_alpha   90.00
_cell.angle_beta   90.00
_cell.angle_gamma   90.00
#
_symmetry.space_group_name_H-M   'P 1'
#
loop_
_entity.id
_entity.type
_entity.pdbx_description
1 polymer ?
#
loop_
_entity_poly.entity_id
_entity_poly.type
_entity_poly.pdbx_seq_one_letter_code
_entity_poly.pdbx_strand_id
1 'polypeptide(L)'
;MLVRLLDRSIERIGEMAVGGRAFDRDEVARIAGAWEARAHGFFSVVALRPRLLREPRARGVLRAMATARSERDWMVRTAGAGIEPLIGRGRPEPRHYRDVLGRVRPGVLPVDGPALAVDYDLPMAALEWLSIERLGAGLGATLSLRAPRRYSDGDGHLHLTVDGLREVWFDSADTTGADVRDSPGGPEIRLGAEGLLRGSAAHILPMDVQWHLSRAGRAVDRITVRKRRAAPGDEPERWPGGRLWGAASAFREAVRRIHRVRRAEEVGRIPIAELCEVLAGAGTRAMAASDGPAADADRAFRILTERWSSVGPDGPEAGEELPDGARLTLMMYETESRLVTVNYVDPGDGRPRAAKMIWPERVLMGNDGDELTLTDGTEGTPSHF
;
A
#
# COMPACT_ATOMS: atom_id res chain seq x y z
N MET A 1 -5.46 -4.64 24.38
CA MET A 1 -4.70 -4.85 23.13
C MET A 1 -5.10 -3.90 22.01
N LEU A 2 -6.38 -3.85 21.58
CA LEU A 2 -6.83 -2.98 20.48
C LEU A 2 -6.47 -1.49 20.67
N VAL A 3 -6.69 -0.95 21.87
CA VAL A 3 -6.30 0.43 22.23
C VAL A 3 -4.80 0.67 22.06
N ARG A 4 -3.97 -0.23 22.62
CA ARG A 4 -2.50 -0.14 22.51
C ARG A 4 -2.03 -0.25 21.06
N LEU A 5 -2.66 -1.13 20.28
CA LEU A 5 -2.35 -1.26 18.85
C LEU A 5 -2.60 0.07 18.15
N LEU A 6 -3.74 0.74 18.39
CA LEU A 6 -4.03 2.06 17.81
C LEU A 6 -2.96 3.08 18.18
N ASP A 7 -2.69 3.25 19.46
CA ASP A 7 -1.73 4.26 19.93
C ASP A 7 -0.33 4.03 19.31
N ARG A 8 0.14 2.77 19.30
CA ARG A 8 1.41 2.39 18.65
C ARG A 8 1.41 2.55 17.15
N SER A 9 0.27 2.41 16.50
CA SER A 9 0.14 2.62 15.05
C SER A 9 0.34 4.09 14.68
N ILE A 10 -0.26 4.99 15.46
CA ILE A 10 -0.13 6.44 15.25
C ILE A 10 1.30 6.88 15.58
N GLU A 11 1.89 6.40 16.67
CA GLU A 11 3.30 6.64 17.01
C GLU A 11 4.21 6.21 15.85
N ARG A 12 4.03 5.00 15.32
CA ARG A 12 4.83 4.46 14.21
C ARG A 12 4.70 5.30 12.93
N ILE A 13 3.50 5.77 12.59
CA ILE A 13 3.32 6.67 11.44
C ILE A 13 4.08 7.98 11.67
N GLY A 14 3.98 8.56 12.88
CA GLY A 14 4.69 9.79 13.25
C GLY A 14 6.21 9.64 13.16
N GLU A 15 6.76 8.52 13.65
CA GLU A 15 8.18 8.19 13.55
C GLU A 15 8.67 8.17 12.09
N MET A 16 7.93 7.53 11.18
CA MET A 16 8.28 7.48 9.76
C MET A 16 8.17 8.85 9.10
N ALA A 17 7.19 9.68 9.49
CA ALA A 17 7.01 11.02 8.93
C ALA A 17 8.16 11.99 9.28
N VAL A 18 8.80 11.78 10.44
CA VAL A 18 9.97 12.57 10.88
C VAL A 18 11.27 12.01 10.30
N GLY A 19 11.37 10.69 10.18
CA GLY A 19 12.55 10.01 9.65
C GLY A 19 12.58 10.02 8.12
N GLY A 20 12.88 11.18 7.50
CA GLY A 20 12.86 11.33 6.04
C GLY A 20 13.57 10.21 5.28
N ARG A 21 14.75 9.76 5.73
CA ARG A 21 15.51 8.65 5.10
C ARG A 21 14.81 7.29 5.13
N ALA A 22 13.88 7.09 6.06
CA ALA A 22 13.15 5.85 6.29
C ALA A 22 11.64 6.02 6.02
N PHE A 23 11.25 7.03 5.26
CA PHE A 23 9.84 7.24 4.91
C PHE A 23 9.36 6.12 3.99
N ASP A 24 8.69 5.15 4.59
CA ASP A 24 7.99 4.06 3.89
C ASP A 24 6.52 4.46 3.71
N ARG A 25 6.25 5.02 2.53
CA ARG A 25 4.94 5.52 2.13
C ARG A 25 3.88 4.41 2.17
N ASP A 26 4.24 3.22 1.73
CA ASP A 26 3.35 2.06 1.65
C ASP A 26 3.01 1.52 3.05
N GLU A 27 3.97 1.48 3.97
CA GLU A 27 3.71 1.16 5.38
C GLU A 27 2.80 2.20 6.03
N VAL A 28 3.03 3.50 5.82
CA VAL A 28 2.15 4.57 6.32
C VAL A 28 0.73 4.39 5.79
N ALA A 29 0.57 4.25 4.47
CA ALA A 29 -0.71 4.11 3.80
C ALA A 29 -1.46 2.87 4.30
N ARG A 30 -0.77 1.72 4.42
CA ARG A 30 -1.35 0.47 4.89
C ARG A 30 -1.85 0.56 6.34
N ILE A 31 -1.05 1.14 7.24
CA ILE A 31 -1.45 1.32 8.65
C ILE A 31 -2.67 2.25 8.73
N ALA A 32 -2.62 3.39 8.04
CA ALA A 32 -3.70 4.36 8.04
C ALA A 32 -4.99 3.78 7.44
N GLY A 33 -4.90 3.06 6.32
CA GLY A 33 -6.03 2.39 5.68
C GLY A 33 -6.67 1.32 6.56
N ALA A 34 -5.88 0.55 7.32
CA ALA A 34 -6.39 -0.42 8.28
C ALA A 34 -7.24 0.24 9.38
N TRP A 35 -6.85 1.44 9.84
CA TRP A 35 -7.62 2.21 10.82
C TRP A 35 -8.80 2.97 10.21
N GLU A 36 -8.66 3.50 8.99
CA GLU A 36 -9.77 4.15 8.28
C GLU A 36 -10.95 3.17 8.12
N ALA A 37 -10.68 1.95 7.68
CA ALA A 37 -11.68 0.92 7.47
C ALA A 37 -12.35 0.43 8.78
N ARG A 38 -11.73 0.70 9.94
CA ARG A 38 -12.14 0.15 11.25
C ARG A 38 -12.44 1.21 12.30
N ALA A 39 -12.39 2.49 11.95
CA ALA A 39 -12.64 3.60 12.87
C ALA A 39 -13.97 3.41 13.59
N HIS A 40 -15.07 3.21 12.85
CA HIS A 40 -16.40 3.00 13.43
C HIS A 40 -16.46 1.76 14.32
N GLY A 41 -15.89 0.64 13.87
CA GLY A 41 -15.80 -0.58 14.67
C GLY A 41 -15.06 -0.41 15.99
N PHE A 42 -13.95 0.34 15.97
CA PHE A 42 -13.21 0.71 17.18
C PHE A 42 -14.08 1.53 18.13
N PHE A 43 -14.75 2.59 17.66
CA PHE A 43 -15.61 3.41 18.53
C PHE A 43 -16.85 2.65 19.02
N SER A 44 -17.38 1.71 18.25
CA SER A 44 -18.45 0.81 18.70
C SER A 44 -17.98 -0.14 19.80
N VAL A 45 -16.71 -0.57 19.80
CA VAL A 45 -16.11 -1.30 20.93
C VAL A 45 -16.02 -0.39 22.16
N VAL A 46 -15.46 0.81 22.00
CA VAL A 46 -15.29 1.79 23.08
C VAL A 46 -16.63 2.12 23.75
N ALA A 47 -17.67 2.31 22.95
CA ALA A 47 -19.02 2.66 23.40
C ALA A 47 -19.77 1.53 24.11
N LEU A 48 -19.33 0.28 23.96
CA LEU A 48 -20.14 -0.88 24.31
C LEU A 48 -20.37 -0.97 25.82
N ARG A 49 -21.67 -1.08 26.18
CA ARG A 49 -22.15 -1.38 27.53
C ARG A 49 -23.03 -2.64 27.46
N PRO A 50 -22.88 -3.60 28.39
CA PRO A 50 -21.92 -3.65 29.50
C PRO A 50 -20.46 -3.85 29.05
N ARG A 51 -19.50 -3.38 29.88
CA ARG A 51 -18.05 -3.40 29.57
C ARG A 51 -17.49 -4.78 29.26
N LEU A 52 -18.07 -5.84 29.85
CA LEU A 52 -17.68 -7.23 29.62
C LEU A 52 -17.80 -7.67 28.15
N LEU A 53 -18.64 -7.00 27.34
CA LEU A 53 -18.78 -7.29 25.91
C LEU A 53 -17.68 -6.64 25.06
N ARG A 54 -16.90 -5.69 25.61
CA ARG A 54 -15.85 -4.98 24.85
C ARG A 54 -14.78 -5.94 24.36
N GLU A 55 -14.36 -6.89 25.19
CA GLU A 55 -13.27 -7.82 24.86
C GLU A 55 -13.63 -8.77 23.70
N PRO A 56 -14.79 -9.47 23.70
CA PRO A 56 -15.23 -10.23 22.52
C PRO A 56 -15.33 -9.39 21.24
N ARG A 57 -15.90 -8.18 21.33
CA ARG A 57 -16.05 -7.29 20.17
C ARG A 57 -14.70 -6.78 19.67
N ALA A 58 -13.78 -6.44 20.57
CA ALA A 58 -12.42 -6.03 20.23
C ALA A 58 -11.67 -7.14 19.50
N ARG A 59 -11.82 -8.41 19.93
CA ARG A 59 -11.28 -9.57 19.19
C ARG A 59 -11.88 -9.70 17.80
N GLY A 60 -13.17 -9.44 17.65
CA GLY A 60 -13.83 -9.37 16.34
C GLY A 60 -13.18 -8.34 15.42
N VAL A 61 -12.96 -7.12 15.90
CA VAL A 61 -12.28 -6.05 15.14
C VAL A 61 -10.84 -6.46 14.79
N LEU A 62 -10.08 -6.98 15.75
CA LEU A 62 -8.70 -7.45 15.53
C LEU A 62 -8.62 -8.53 14.44
N ARG A 63 -9.53 -9.53 14.48
CA ARG A 63 -9.59 -10.57 13.44
C ARG A 63 -9.94 -10.00 12.07
N ALA A 64 -10.81 -9.00 12.04
CA ALA A 64 -11.23 -8.35 10.81
C ALA A 64 -10.14 -7.43 10.23
N MET A 65 -9.24 -6.89 11.05
CA MET A 65 -8.02 -6.20 10.60
C MET A 65 -6.98 -7.17 10.05
N ALA A 66 -6.90 -8.36 10.63
CA ALA A 66 -5.91 -9.39 10.35
C ALA A 66 -6.24 -10.29 9.14
N THR A 67 -6.87 -9.74 8.10
CA THR A 67 -7.38 -10.52 6.96
C THR A 67 -6.32 -10.88 5.93
N ALA A 68 -5.39 -9.98 5.63
CA ALA A 68 -4.26 -10.25 4.75
C ALA A 68 -2.97 -10.42 5.57
N ARG A 69 -1.97 -11.06 4.96
CA ARG A 69 -0.74 -11.45 5.66
C ARG A 69 0.05 -10.22 6.12
N SER A 70 0.12 -9.18 5.30
CA SER A 70 0.86 -7.96 5.60
C SER A 70 0.30 -7.22 6.81
N GLU A 71 -1.03 -7.13 6.99
CA GLU A 71 -1.63 -6.55 8.19
C GLU A 71 -1.38 -7.42 9.42
N ARG A 72 -1.43 -8.74 9.28
CA ARG A 72 -1.09 -9.64 10.40
C ARG A 72 0.33 -9.45 10.88
N ASP A 73 1.29 -9.48 9.96
CA ASP A 73 2.71 -9.36 10.27
C ASP A 73 2.98 -7.99 10.93
N TRP A 74 2.35 -6.92 10.43
CA TRP A 74 2.38 -5.61 11.07
C TRP A 74 1.80 -5.62 12.48
N MET A 75 0.60 -6.17 12.69
CA MET A 75 -0.03 -6.23 14.01
C MET A 75 0.86 -6.96 15.02
N VAL A 76 1.53 -8.05 14.61
CA VAL A 76 2.47 -8.80 15.44
C VAL A 76 3.72 -7.97 15.73
N ARG A 77 4.31 -7.29 14.74
CA ARG A 77 5.46 -6.40 14.98
C ARG A 77 5.11 -5.24 15.93
N THR A 78 3.93 -4.64 15.78
CA THR A 78 3.51 -3.47 16.54
C THR A 78 3.00 -3.81 17.95
N ALA A 79 2.28 -4.92 18.12
CA ALA A 79 1.68 -5.30 19.41
C ALA A 79 2.39 -6.49 20.10
N GLY A 80 3.40 -7.09 19.47
CA GLY A 80 4.11 -8.28 19.96
C GLY A 80 3.36 -9.59 19.75
N ALA A 81 4.06 -10.72 19.91
CA ALA A 81 3.53 -12.08 19.68
C ALA A 81 2.25 -12.41 20.46
N GLY A 82 2.00 -11.74 21.60
CA GLY A 82 0.78 -11.91 22.38
C GLY A 82 -0.52 -11.52 21.66
N ILE A 83 -0.47 -10.83 20.52
CA ILE A 83 -1.65 -10.53 19.70
C ILE A 83 -2.10 -11.72 18.83
N GLU A 84 -1.19 -12.65 18.51
CA GLU A 84 -1.45 -13.76 17.58
C GLU A 84 -2.66 -14.62 17.98
N PRO A 85 -2.84 -15.02 19.27
CA PRO A 85 -4.01 -15.78 19.68
C PRO A 85 -5.33 -15.00 19.51
N LEU A 86 -5.29 -13.66 19.54
CA LEU A 86 -6.47 -12.81 19.47
C LEU A 86 -6.96 -12.63 18.03
N ILE A 87 -6.03 -12.50 17.08
CA ILE A 87 -6.31 -12.33 15.65
C ILE A 87 -6.63 -13.64 14.93
N GLY A 88 -6.58 -14.78 15.63
CA GLY A 88 -6.88 -16.10 15.06
C GLY A 88 -5.85 -16.55 14.01
N ARG A 89 -6.08 -17.67 13.33
CA ARG A 89 -5.23 -18.11 12.21
C ARG A 89 -5.47 -17.22 10.98
N GLY A 90 -4.40 -16.82 10.31
CA GLY A 90 -4.51 -16.13 9.02
C GLY A 90 -5.25 -17.03 8.03
N ARG A 91 -6.16 -16.45 7.25
CA ARG A 91 -6.72 -17.16 6.11
C ARG A 91 -5.67 -17.11 5.00
N PRO A 92 -5.25 -18.26 4.42
CA PRO A 92 -4.37 -18.21 3.28
C PRO A 92 -5.07 -17.41 2.17
N GLU A 93 -4.34 -16.48 1.58
CA GLU A 93 -4.85 -15.75 0.42
C GLU A 93 -5.14 -16.76 -0.70
N PRO A 94 -6.36 -16.77 -1.24
CA PRO A 94 -6.70 -17.73 -2.27
C PRO A 94 -5.89 -17.44 -3.52
N ARG A 95 -4.98 -18.35 -3.88
CA ARG A 95 -4.21 -18.28 -5.14
C ARG A 95 -5.11 -18.20 -6.37
N HIS A 96 -6.30 -18.79 -6.28
CA HIS A 96 -7.32 -18.74 -7.31
C HIS A 96 -8.69 -18.67 -6.64
N TYR A 97 -9.62 -17.94 -7.25
CA TYR A 97 -11.00 -17.86 -6.79
C TYR A 97 -11.96 -17.81 -7.96
N ARG A 98 -13.24 -18.03 -7.71
CA ARG A 98 -14.29 -17.79 -8.71
C ARG A 98 -14.94 -16.43 -8.45
N ASP A 99 -15.06 -15.62 -9.50
CA ASP A 99 -15.80 -14.36 -9.47
C ASP A 99 -17.31 -14.60 -9.37
N VAL A 100 -18.08 -13.51 -9.36
CA VAL A 100 -19.55 -13.55 -9.27
C VAL A 100 -20.21 -14.23 -10.47
N LEU A 101 -19.51 -14.30 -11.61
CA LEU A 101 -19.94 -14.99 -12.82
C LEU A 101 -19.49 -16.47 -12.83
N GLY A 102 -18.86 -16.93 -11.75
CA GLY A 102 -18.34 -18.29 -11.63
C GLY A 102 -17.04 -18.53 -12.41
N ARG A 103 -16.46 -17.50 -13.04
CA ARG A 103 -15.20 -17.62 -13.80
C ARG A 103 -14.03 -17.66 -12.84
N VAL A 104 -13.07 -18.53 -13.10
CA VAL A 104 -11.85 -18.59 -12.28
C VAL A 104 -10.99 -17.35 -12.53
N ARG A 105 -10.44 -16.80 -11.46
CA ARG A 105 -9.58 -15.63 -11.43
C ARG A 105 -8.28 -15.96 -10.71
N PRO A 106 -7.16 -15.40 -11.14
CA PRO A 106 -5.93 -15.51 -10.39
C PRO A 106 -6.01 -14.60 -9.15
N GLY A 107 -5.42 -15.04 -8.06
CA GLY A 107 -4.97 -14.18 -6.98
C GLY A 107 -3.55 -13.69 -7.25
N VAL A 108 -2.82 -13.34 -6.20
CA VAL A 108 -1.39 -13.07 -6.29
C VAL A 108 -0.64 -14.40 -6.41
N LEU A 109 0.17 -14.54 -7.45
CA LEU A 109 0.94 -15.75 -7.76
C LEU A 109 2.43 -15.43 -7.73
N PRO A 110 3.30 -16.39 -7.36
CA PRO A 110 4.73 -16.27 -7.66
C PRO A 110 4.93 -16.07 -9.17
N VAL A 111 5.91 -15.25 -9.54
CA VAL A 111 6.30 -15.10 -10.94
C VAL A 111 6.93 -16.39 -11.45
N ASP A 112 6.51 -16.83 -12.65
CA ASP A 112 7.06 -17.95 -13.41
C ASP A 112 7.08 -17.53 -14.88
N GLY A 113 8.25 -17.12 -15.37
CA GLY A 113 8.43 -16.61 -16.72
C GLY A 113 7.98 -17.58 -17.81
N PRO A 114 8.47 -18.84 -17.80
CA PRO A 114 8.01 -19.88 -18.72
C PRO A 114 6.49 -20.08 -18.71
N ALA A 115 5.84 -20.06 -17.54
CA ALA A 115 4.38 -20.18 -17.47
C ALA A 115 3.66 -18.95 -18.07
N LEU A 116 4.19 -17.74 -17.86
CA LEU A 116 3.63 -16.52 -18.44
C LEU A 116 3.76 -16.47 -19.96
N ALA A 117 4.92 -16.84 -20.50
CA ALA A 117 5.19 -16.83 -21.93
C ALA A 117 4.28 -17.80 -22.73
N VAL A 118 3.65 -18.76 -22.06
CA VAL A 118 2.64 -19.64 -22.68
C VAL A 118 1.33 -18.90 -22.94
N ASP A 119 0.91 -18.03 -22.03
CA ASP A 119 -0.38 -17.34 -22.08
C ASP A 119 -0.27 -15.92 -22.67
N TYR A 120 0.90 -15.31 -22.63
CA TYR A 120 1.16 -13.93 -23.04
C TYR A 120 2.38 -13.82 -23.95
N ASP A 121 2.35 -12.87 -24.88
CA ASP A 121 3.50 -12.54 -25.72
C ASP A 121 4.35 -11.45 -25.07
N LEU A 122 5.18 -11.83 -24.09
CA LEU A 122 6.00 -10.90 -23.32
C LEU A 122 6.99 -10.08 -24.19
N PRO A 123 7.63 -10.63 -25.24
CA PRO A 123 8.46 -9.82 -26.16
C PRO A 123 7.72 -8.68 -26.86
N MET A 124 6.38 -8.73 -26.94
CA MET A 124 5.53 -7.68 -27.51
C MET A 124 4.81 -6.85 -26.43
N ALA A 125 5.09 -7.10 -25.15
CA ALA A 125 4.45 -6.38 -24.05
C ALA A 125 4.93 -4.92 -24.01
N ALA A 126 4.03 -4.00 -23.70
CA ALA A 126 4.34 -2.60 -23.46
C ALA A 126 4.25 -2.30 -21.96
N LEU A 127 5.23 -1.58 -21.43
CA LEU A 127 5.19 -1.03 -20.08
C LEU A 127 4.16 0.10 -20.02
N GLU A 128 3.20 0.01 -19.10
CA GLU A 128 2.23 1.09 -18.84
C GLU A 128 2.76 2.05 -17.79
N TRP A 129 3.30 1.49 -16.70
CA TRP A 129 3.99 2.24 -15.66
C TRP A 129 4.95 1.36 -14.86
N LEU A 130 5.96 2.00 -14.29
CA LEU A 130 6.95 1.43 -13.37
C LEU A 130 7.05 2.32 -12.14
N SER A 131 6.97 1.75 -10.95
CA SER A 131 7.23 2.41 -9.68
C SER A 131 8.33 1.68 -8.93
N ILE A 132 9.30 2.41 -8.41
CA ILE A 132 10.35 1.90 -7.53
C ILE A 132 10.31 2.74 -6.28
N GLU A 133 10.22 2.11 -5.12
CA GLU A 133 10.08 2.83 -3.86
C GLU A 133 10.80 2.14 -2.71
N ARG A 134 11.06 2.93 -1.66
CA ARG A 134 11.59 2.44 -0.40
C ARG A 134 10.52 1.67 0.35
N LEU A 135 10.83 0.42 0.69
CA LEU A 135 10.03 -0.48 1.52
C LEU A 135 10.86 -0.91 2.72
N GLY A 136 10.58 -0.31 3.88
CA GLY A 136 11.37 -0.45 5.09
C GLY A 136 12.85 -0.07 4.87
N ALA A 137 13.73 -1.05 5.03
CA ALA A 137 15.17 -0.85 4.87
C ALA A 137 15.67 -1.01 3.43
N GLY A 138 14.85 -1.55 2.51
CA GLY A 138 15.25 -1.84 1.14
C GLY A 138 14.40 -1.13 0.10
N LEU A 139 14.53 -1.57 -1.14
CA LEU A 139 13.72 -1.12 -2.27
C LEU A 139 12.76 -2.22 -2.72
N GLY A 140 11.62 -1.81 -3.26
CA GLY A 140 10.71 -2.66 -4.02
C GLY A 140 10.35 -1.98 -5.34
N ALA A 141 9.94 -2.79 -6.31
CA ALA A 141 9.43 -2.30 -7.58
C ALA A 141 8.05 -2.87 -7.85
N THR A 142 7.23 -2.08 -8.51
CA THR A 142 5.93 -2.49 -9.00
C THR A 142 5.77 -1.99 -10.43
N LEU A 143 5.28 -2.82 -11.34
CA LEU A 143 5.08 -2.44 -12.73
C LEU A 143 3.79 -3.03 -13.31
N SER A 144 3.21 -2.35 -14.28
CA SER A 144 2.11 -2.85 -15.11
C SER A 144 2.56 -3.01 -16.56
N LEU A 145 2.36 -4.20 -17.10
CA LEU A 145 2.60 -4.52 -18.50
C LEU A 145 1.27 -4.78 -19.21
N ARG A 146 1.12 -4.22 -20.40
CA ARG A 146 0.09 -4.62 -21.36
C ARG A 146 0.69 -5.60 -22.34
N ALA A 147 0.29 -6.86 -22.29
CA ALA A 147 0.85 -7.93 -23.11
C ALA A 147 -0.21 -8.56 -24.03
N PRO A 148 0.08 -8.77 -25.32
CA PRO A 148 -0.81 -9.51 -26.20
C PRO A 148 -1.10 -10.90 -25.66
N ARG A 149 -2.38 -11.30 -25.66
CA ARG A 149 -2.78 -12.65 -25.26
C ARG A 149 -2.43 -13.64 -26.37
N ARG A 150 -2.05 -14.86 -25.97
CA ARG A 150 -1.85 -16.00 -26.91
C ARG A 150 -3.08 -16.89 -27.05
N TYR A 151 -4.11 -16.67 -26.23
CA TYR A 151 -5.28 -17.56 -26.10
C TYR A 151 -6.62 -16.90 -26.48
N SER A 152 -6.63 -15.61 -26.77
CA SER A 152 -7.76 -14.84 -27.29
C SER A 152 -7.27 -13.52 -27.89
N ASP A 153 -8.15 -12.77 -28.55
CA ASP A 153 -7.79 -11.49 -29.14
C ASP A 153 -7.57 -10.39 -28.07
N GLY A 154 -6.68 -9.44 -28.38
CA GLY A 154 -6.35 -8.28 -27.56
C GLY A 154 -5.35 -8.56 -26.43
N ASP A 155 -5.24 -7.59 -25.52
CA ASP A 155 -4.16 -7.58 -24.52
C ASP A 155 -4.66 -7.85 -23.10
N GLY A 156 -3.85 -8.53 -22.30
CA GLY A 156 -4.02 -8.65 -20.85
C GLY A 156 -3.10 -7.69 -20.11
N HIS A 157 -3.55 -7.24 -18.94
CA HIS A 157 -2.74 -6.43 -18.02
C HIS A 157 -2.09 -7.34 -16.98
N LEU A 158 -0.78 -7.21 -16.81
CA LEU A 158 0.04 -7.97 -15.89
C LEU A 158 0.64 -7.02 -14.88
N HIS A 159 0.24 -7.14 -13.61
CA HIS A 159 0.80 -6.34 -12.53
C HIS A 159 1.87 -7.17 -11.82
N LEU A 160 3.13 -6.74 -11.85
CA LEU A 160 4.23 -7.43 -11.20
C LEU A 160 4.73 -6.60 -10.03
N THR A 161 5.09 -7.28 -8.93
CA THR A 161 5.74 -6.70 -7.76
C THR A 161 7.04 -7.44 -7.51
N VAL A 162 8.12 -6.72 -7.24
CA VAL A 162 9.46 -7.24 -6.94
C VAL A 162 9.87 -6.76 -5.56
N ASP A 163 10.12 -7.70 -4.66
CA ASP A 163 10.49 -7.43 -3.27
C ASP A 163 12.00 -7.54 -3.07
N GLY A 164 12.56 -6.65 -2.24
CA GLY A 164 13.99 -6.68 -1.90
C GLY A 164 14.85 -6.51 -3.15
N LEU A 165 14.55 -5.46 -3.89
CA LEU A 165 15.21 -5.07 -5.13
C LEU A 165 16.69 -4.75 -4.84
N ARG A 166 17.58 -5.35 -5.63
CA ARG A 166 19.05 -5.24 -5.46
C ARG A 166 19.71 -4.53 -6.63
N GLU A 167 19.11 -4.63 -7.81
CA GLU A 167 19.61 -4.05 -9.04
C GLU A 167 18.44 -3.53 -9.86
N VAL A 168 18.59 -2.30 -10.31
CA VAL A 168 17.65 -1.56 -11.13
C VAL A 168 18.42 -0.87 -12.24
N TRP A 169 17.93 -1.09 -13.45
CA TRP A 169 18.21 -0.23 -14.59
C TRP A 169 16.92 -0.12 -15.40
N PHE A 170 16.50 1.10 -15.71
CA PHE A 170 15.37 1.31 -16.60
C PHE A 170 15.64 2.50 -17.52
N ASP A 171 15.28 2.31 -18.78
CA ASP A 171 15.38 3.30 -19.83
C ASP A 171 13.99 3.60 -20.39
N SER A 172 13.50 4.82 -20.18
CA SER A 172 12.18 5.22 -20.67
C SER A 172 12.09 5.34 -22.19
N ALA A 173 13.22 5.33 -22.92
CA ALA A 173 13.21 5.27 -24.38
C ALA A 173 12.81 3.87 -24.90
N ASP A 174 12.91 2.84 -24.06
CA ASP A 174 12.64 1.45 -24.43
C ASP A 174 11.64 0.79 -23.48
N THR A 175 10.35 1.08 -23.73
CA THR A 175 9.22 0.60 -22.93
C THR A 175 8.53 -0.62 -23.52
N THR A 176 9.11 -1.26 -24.53
CA THR A 176 8.51 -2.40 -25.23
C THR A 176 9.38 -3.64 -25.12
N GLY A 177 8.73 -4.78 -24.96
CA GLY A 177 9.38 -6.06 -24.71
C GLY A 177 9.63 -6.28 -23.24
N ALA A 178 9.24 -7.46 -22.77
CA ALA A 178 9.55 -7.93 -21.44
C ALA A 178 10.04 -9.38 -21.50
N ASP A 179 10.91 -9.72 -20.58
CA ASP A 179 11.31 -11.11 -20.34
C ASP A 179 11.43 -11.35 -18.84
N VAL A 180 11.09 -12.55 -18.41
CA VAL A 180 11.03 -12.91 -17.00
C VAL A 180 11.76 -14.23 -16.82
N ARG A 181 12.77 -14.23 -15.96
CA ARG A 181 13.67 -15.37 -15.79
C ARG A 181 13.88 -15.68 -14.32
N ASP A 182 14.01 -16.96 -14.03
CA ASP A 182 14.56 -17.40 -12.76
C ASP A 182 16.09 -17.32 -12.83
N SER A 183 16.70 -16.61 -11.89
CA SER A 183 18.15 -16.52 -11.74
C SER A 183 18.55 -17.08 -10.36
N PRO A 184 19.79 -17.59 -10.19
CA PRO A 184 20.28 -18.05 -8.88
C PRO A 184 20.17 -17.02 -7.76
N GLY A 185 20.12 -15.71 -8.10
CA GLY A 185 19.97 -14.61 -7.15
C GLY A 185 18.54 -14.23 -6.79
N GLY A 186 17.53 -14.85 -7.43
CA GLY A 186 16.12 -14.46 -7.37
C GLY A 186 15.56 -14.18 -8.77
N PRO A 187 14.29 -13.75 -8.87
CA PRO A 187 13.68 -13.44 -10.16
C PRO A 187 14.32 -12.21 -10.81
N GLU A 188 14.46 -12.29 -12.13
CA GLU A 188 14.94 -11.23 -13.01
C GLU A 188 13.83 -10.86 -13.99
N ILE A 189 13.49 -9.56 -14.05
CA ILE A 189 12.56 -9.00 -15.04
C ILE A 189 13.37 -8.05 -15.93
N ARG A 190 13.41 -8.34 -17.22
CA ARG A 190 14.01 -7.46 -18.22
C ARG A 190 12.91 -6.68 -18.93
N LEU A 191 13.20 -5.41 -19.22
CA LEU A 191 12.31 -4.48 -19.93
C LEU A 191 13.11 -3.87 -21.09
N GLY A 192 12.59 -3.97 -22.31
CA GLY A 192 13.35 -3.55 -23.49
C GLY A 192 14.64 -4.35 -23.67
N ALA A 193 15.62 -3.72 -24.33
CA ALA A 193 16.94 -4.25 -24.59
C ALA A 193 17.81 -4.27 -23.33
N GLU A 194 17.79 -3.18 -22.55
CA GLU A 194 18.74 -2.95 -21.45
C GLU A 194 18.11 -3.00 -20.06
N GLY A 195 16.82 -2.71 -19.91
CA GLY A 195 16.16 -2.60 -18.62
C GLY A 195 16.20 -3.90 -17.81
N LEU A 196 16.41 -3.77 -16.50
CA LEU A 196 16.66 -4.85 -15.57
C LEU A 196 16.10 -4.51 -14.18
N LEU A 197 15.30 -5.42 -13.64
CA LEU A 197 14.86 -5.42 -12.24
C LEU A 197 15.22 -6.79 -11.64
N ARG A 198 16.05 -6.79 -10.58
CA ARG A 198 16.44 -8.02 -9.88
C ARG A 198 16.15 -7.90 -8.39
N GLY A 199 15.38 -8.84 -7.85
CA GLY A 199 14.97 -8.84 -6.45
C GLY A 199 15.10 -10.20 -5.78
N SER A 200 14.67 -10.26 -4.52
CA SER A 200 14.66 -11.49 -3.73
C SER A 200 13.43 -12.36 -4.00
N ALA A 201 12.32 -11.74 -4.37
CA ALA A 201 11.07 -12.40 -4.74
C ALA A 201 10.31 -11.53 -5.74
N ALA A 202 9.45 -12.16 -6.54
CA ALA A 202 8.56 -11.46 -7.43
C ALA A 202 7.21 -12.16 -7.49
N HIS A 203 6.17 -11.36 -7.56
CA HIS A 203 4.78 -11.78 -7.58
C HIS A 203 4.07 -11.15 -8.76
N ILE A 204 3.07 -11.84 -9.29
CA ILE A 204 2.23 -11.34 -10.37
C ILE A 204 0.76 -11.44 -9.98
N LEU A 205 0.02 -10.40 -10.34
CA LEU A 205 -1.43 -10.36 -10.37
C LEU A 205 -1.87 -10.12 -11.83
N PRO A 206 -2.27 -11.16 -12.58
CA PRO A 206 -2.84 -10.97 -13.89
C PRO A 206 -4.21 -10.28 -13.77
N MET A 207 -4.26 -9.01 -14.11
CA MET A 207 -5.48 -8.19 -14.14
C MET A 207 -6.21 -8.39 -15.47
N ASP A 208 -6.47 -9.65 -15.82
CA ASP A 208 -7.01 -10.03 -17.12
C ASP A 208 -8.41 -10.62 -16.99
N VAL A 209 -9.40 -9.88 -17.52
CA VAL A 209 -10.80 -10.28 -17.50
C VAL A 209 -11.09 -11.55 -18.30
N GLN A 210 -10.17 -11.97 -19.18
CA GLN A 210 -10.26 -13.20 -19.95
C GLN A 210 -9.31 -14.31 -19.46
N TRP A 211 -8.59 -14.13 -18.35
CA TRP A 211 -7.62 -15.10 -17.84
C TRP A 211 -8.15 -16.54 -17.70
N HIS A 212 -9.42 -16.71 -17.36
CA HIS A 212 -10.08 -18.03 -17.31
C HIS A 212 -10.01 -18.82 -18.63
N LEU A 213 -9.79 -18.16 -19.76
CA LEU A 213 -9.58 -18.76 -21.09
C LEU A 213 -8.12 -19.13 -21.36
N SER A 214 -7.18 -18.73 -20.50
CA SER A 214 -5.77 -19.06 -20.63
C SER A 214 -5.52 -20.54 -20.33
N ARG A 215 -4.32 -21.05 -20.66
CA ARG A 215 -3.93 -22.42 -20.29
C ARG A 215 -3.88 -22.56 -18.78
N ALA A 216 -3.28 -21.60 -18.06
CA ALA A 216 -3.25 -21.58 -16.61
C ALA A 216 -4.68 -21.51 -16.04
N GLY A 217 -5.52 -20.62 -16.55
CA GLY A 217 -6.93 -20.47 -16.17
C GLY A 217 -7.71 -21.79 -16.28
N ARG A 218 -7.64 -22.45 -17.44
CA ARG A 218 -8.31 -23.74 -17.66
C ARG A 218 -7.78 -24.86 -16.76
N ALA A 219 -6.48 -24.86 -16.45
CA ALA A 219 -5.89 -25.85 -15.55
C ALA A 219 -6.42 -25.68 -14.12
N VAL A 220 -6.49 -24.45 -13.62
CA VAL A 220 -6.96 -24.17 -12.26
C VAL A 220 -8.48 -24.25 -12.13
N ASP A 221 -9.23 -24.05 -13.21
CA ASP A 221 -10.69 -24.14 -13.23
C ASP A 221 -11.18 -25.49 -12.67
N ARG A 222 -10.49 -26.58 -13.02
CA ARG A 222 -10.82 -27.96 -12.59
C ARG A 222 -10.67 -28.18 -11.08
N ILE A 223 -9.77 -27.45 -10.43
CA ILE A 223 -9.43 -27.64 -9.00
C ILE A 223 -9.98 -26.51 -8.11
N THR A 224 -10.44 -25.41 -8.70
CA THR A 224 -10.95 -24.26 -7.94
C THR A 224 -12.40 -24.51 -7.53
N VAL A 225 -12.57 -24.86 -6.26
CA VAL A 225 -13.86 -25.16 -5.63
C VAL A 225 -14.82 -23.98 -5.82
N ARG A 226 -16.09 -24.28 -6.12
CA ARG A 226 -17.14 -23.26 -6.19
C ARG A 226 -17.28 -22.56 -4.85
N LYS A 227 -17.31 -21.23 -4.87
CA LYS A 227 -17.47 -20.41 -3.67
C LYS A 227 -18.74 -20.87 -2.95
N ARG A 228 -18.60 -21.49 -1.78
CA ARG A 228 -19.74 -21.79 -0.91
C ARG A 228 -20.38 -20.44 -0.62
N ARG A 229 -21.71 -20.32 -0.82
CA ARG A 229 -22.46 -19.11 -0.48
C ARG A 229 -22.02 -18.70 0.93
N ALA A 230 -21.57 -17.45 1.07
CA ALA A 230 -21.15 -16.96 2.37
C ALA A 230 -22.27 -17.28 3.37
N ALA A 231 -21.94 -17.99 4.45
CA ALA A 231 -22.91 -18.18 5.51
C ALA A 231 -23.33 -16.78 5.98
N PRO A 232 -24.62 -16.49 6.19
CA PRO A 232 -25.05 -15.25 6.83
C PRO A 232 -24.36 -15.21 8.20
N GLY A 233 -23.44 -14.27 8.40
CA GLY A 233 -22.58 -14.32 9.58
C GLY A 233 -21.88 -13.02 9.95
N ASP A 234 -21.93 -11.99 9.12
CA ASP A 234 -21.53 -10.65 9.51
C ASP A 234 -22.79 -9.88 9.88
N GLU A 235 -23.07 -9.80 11.19
CA GLU A 235 -23.98 -8.76 11.68
C GLU A 235 -23.46 -7.42 11.13
N PRO A 236 -24.33 -6.60 10.51
CA PRO A 236 -23.95 -5.26 10.09
C PRO A 236 -23.25 -4.58 11.26
N GLU A 237 -22.09 -3.99 11.00
CA GLU A 237 -21.42 -3.17 11.98
C GLU A 237 -22.44 -2.17 12.52
N ARG A 238 -22.78 -2.21 13.81
CA ARG A 238 -23.65 -1.20 14.39
C ARG A 238 -22.85 0.09 14.43
N TRP A 239 -23.29 1.07 13.66
CA TRP A 239 -22.67 2.40 13.59
C TRP A 239 -22.82 3.05 14.97
N PRO A 240 -21.78 3.73 15.48
CA PRO A 240 -21.90 4.44 16.74
C PRO A 240 -22.96 5.54 16.58
N GLY A 241 -24.02 5.49 17.38
CA GLY A 241 -25.06 6.52 17.40
C GLY A 241 -24.61 7.78 18.17
N GLY A 242 -25.20 8.93 17.82
CA GLY A 242 -25.07 10.18 18.57
C GLY A 242 -23.63 10.70 18.68
N ARG A 243 -23.26 11.23 19.84
CA ARG A 243 -21.97 11.86 20.17
C ARG A 243 -20.69 11.11 19.80
N LEU A 244 -20.70 9.77 19.79
CA LEU A 244 -19.55 8.94 19.40
C LEU A 244 -19.29 9.02 17.90
N TRP A 245 -20.33 9.33 17.12
CA TRP A 245 -20.24 9.55 15.69
C TRP A 245 -19.28 10.68 15.34
N GLY A 246 -19.32 11.80 16.09
CA GLY A 246 -18.47 12.95 15.84
C GLY A 246 -16.98 12.62 16.02
N ALA A 247 -16.63 11.98 17.14
CA ALA A 247 -15.26 11.56 17.42
C ALA A 247 -14.80 10.46 16.44
N ALA A 248 -15.65 9.46 16.14
CA ALA A 248 -15.34 8.42 15.17
C ALA A 248 -15.12 8.98 13.76
N SER A 249 -15.93 9.95 13.34
CA SER A 249 -15.81 10.61 12.04
C SER A 249 -14.57 11.49 11.95
N ALA A 250 -14.29 12.29 12.99
CA ALA A 250 -13.08 13.11 13.03
C ALA A 250 -11.80 12.25 13.03
N PHE A 251 -11.78 11.16 13.81
CA PHE A 251 -10.68 10.19 13.78
C PHE A 251 -10.54 9.55 12.39
N ARG A 252 -11.64 9.04 11.82
CA ARG A 252 -11.65 8.41 10.50
C ARG A 252 -11.14 9.37 9.43
N GLU A 253 -11.58 10.62 9.47
CA GLU A 253 -11.15 11.64 8.53
C GLU A 253 -9.65 11.91 8.65
N ALA A 254 -9.12 12.06 9.87
CA ALA A 254 -7.69 12.26 10.08
C ALA A 254 -6.85 11.09 9.53
N VAL A 255 -7.22 9.83 9.80
CA VAL A 255 -6.50 8.67 9.25
C VAL A 255 -6.73 8.48 7.75
N ARG A 256 -7.90 8.85 7.21
CA ARG A 256 -8.16 8.88 5.75
C ARG A 256 -7.24 9.89 5.08
N ARG A 257 -7.04 11.07 5.68
CA ARG A 257 -6.10 12.08 5.17
C ARG A 257 -4.70 11.50 5.09
N ILE A 258 -4.22 10.83 6.14
CA ILE A 258 -2.92 10.11 6.12
C ILE A 258 -2.91 9.04 5.03
N HIS A 259 -3.94 8.20 4.91
CA HIS A 259 -4.01 7.12 3.92
C HIS A 259 -3.94 7.62 2.47
N ARG A 260 -4.25 8.90 2.18
CA ARG A 260 -4.10 9.44 0.82
C ARG A 260 -2.67 9.40 0.30
N VAL A 261 -1.64 9.33 1.15
CA VAL A 261 -0.24 9.15 0.71
C VAL A 261 0.01 7.82 -0.03
N ARG A 262 -0.98 6.92 -0.06
CA ARG A 262 -1.00 5.80 -1.02
C ARG A 262 -0.91 6.26 -2.48
N ARG A 263 -1.24 7.52 -2.75
CA ARG A 263 -0.98 8.21 -4.02
C ARG A 263 0.32 8.99 -3.86
N ALA A 264 1.27 8.74 -4.74
CA ALA A 264 2.61 9.33 -4.63
C ALA A 264 2.52 10.87 -4.62
N GLU A 265 1.69 11.46 -5.46
CA GLU A 265 1.49 12.90 -5.59
C GLU A 265 0.90 13.60 -4.35
N GLU A 266 0.36 12.84 -3.38
CA GLU A 266 -0.16 13.39 -2.12
C GLU A 266 0.94 13.48 -1.03
N VAL A 267 2.14 12.93 -1.27
CA VAL A 267 3.25 13.04 -0.33
C VAL A 267 3.72 14.50 -0.21
N GLY A 268 3.93 14.96 1.02
CA GLY A 268 4.27 16.36 1.33
C GLY A 268 3.08 17.32 1.38
N ARG A 269 1.96 16.98 0.74
CA ARG A 269 0.68 17.70 0.87
C ARG A 269 -0.02 17.38 2.19
N ILE A 270 0.05 16.12 2.63
CA ILE A 270 -0.60 15.70 3.87
C ILE A 270 0.25 16.08 5.10
N PRO A 271 -0.29 16.81 6.10
CA PRO A 271 0.43 17.14 7.33
C PRO A 271 0.46 15.94 8.30
N ILE A 272 1.20 14.90 7.92
CA ILE A 272 1.20 13.61 8.65
C ILE A 272 1.67 13.78 10.10
N ALA A 273 2.72 14.59 10.32
CA ALA A 273 3.29 14.79 11.65
C ALA A 273 2.27 15.47 12.59
N GLU A 274 1.62 16.53 12.12
CA GLU A 274 0.61 17.28 12.86
C GLU A 274 -0.64 16.43 13.11
N LEU A 275 -1.08 15.63 12.13
CA LEU A 275 -2.17 14.65 12.29
C LEU A 275 -1.82 13.60 13.34
N CYS A 276 -0.59 13.07 13.34
CA CYS A 276 -0.14 12.11 14.35
C CYS A 276 -0.06 12.73 15.74
N GLU A 277 0.37 13.99 15.86
CA GLU A 277 0.44 14.71 17.13
C GLU A 277 -0.95 14.88 17.78
N VAL A 278 -1.95 15.30 17.01
CA VAL A 278 -3.32 15.45 17.56
C VAL A 278 -3.94 14.08 17.89
N LEU A 279 -3.59 13.04 17.14
CA LEU A 279 -4.05 11.66 17.32
C LEU A 279 -3.23 10.87 18.36
N ALA A 280 -2.11 11.38 18.85
CA ALA A 280 -1.23 10.66 19.77
C ALA A 280 -2.01 10.18 21.01
N GLY A 281 -2.08 8.87 21.28
CA GLY A 281 -2.88 8.34 22.39
C GLY A 281 -4.40 8.31 22.13
N ALA A 282 -4.86 8.39 20.88
CA ALA A 282 -6.28 8.39 20.51
C ALA A 282 -7.05 7.21 21.11
N GLY A 283 -6.47 6.02 21.13
CA GLY A 283 -7.07 4.84 21.71
C GLY A 283 -7.27 4.98 23.22
N THR A 284 -6.21 5.38 23.93
CA THR A 284 -6.25 5.57 25.38
C THR A 284 -7.24 6.66 25.77
N ARG A 285 -7.26 7.79 25.06
CA ARG A 285 -8.20 8.89 25.33
C ARG A 285 -9.65 8.54 25.03
N ALA A 286 -9.92 7.83 23.91
CA ALA A 286 -11.28 7.38 23.59
C ALA A 286 -11.81 6.41 24.66
N MET A 287 -10.95 5.50 25.15
CA MET A 287 -11.31 4.59 26.24
C MET A 287 -11.60 5.33 27.54
N ALA A 288 -10.73 6.26 27.94
CA ALA A 288 -10.94 7.08 29.13
C ALA A 288 -12.23 7.91 29.05
N ALA A 289 -12.50 8.55 27.91
CA ALA A 289 -13.74 9.29 27.66
C ALA A 289 -14.98 8.40 27.83
N SER A 290 -14.92 7.15 27.37
CA SER A 290 -16.04 6.21 27.47
C SER A 290 -16.32 5.69 28.88
N ASP A 291 -15.34 5.81 29.79
CA ASP A 291 -15.39 5.22 31.11
C ASP A 291 -15.98 6.13 32.18
N GLY A 292 -16.10 7.43 31.90
CA GLY A 292 -16.75 8.40 32.77
C GLY A 292 -18.29 8.32 32.79
N PRO A 293 -18.93 9.09 33.69
CA PRO A 293 -20.37 9.36 33.65
C PRO A 293 -20.82 9.92 32.29
N ALA A 294 -22.10 9.78 31.94
CA ALA A 294 -22.60 10.16 30.62
C ALA A 294 -22.29 11.63 30.27
N ALA A 295 -22.55 12.59 31.16
CA ALA A 295 -22.28 14.01 30.88
C ALA A 295 -20.78 14.31 30.64
N ASP A 296 -19.90 13.65 31.40
CA ASP A 296 -18.45 13.81 31.26
C ASP A 296 -17.94 13.16 29.99
N ALA A 297 -18.49 11.99 29.62
CA ALA A 297 -18.19 11.31 28.37
C ALA A 297 -18.55 12.20 27.16
N ASP A 298 -19.69 12.89 27.21
CA ASP A 298 -20.15 13.77 26.12
C ASP A 298 -19.21 14.95 25.91
N ARG A 299 -18.80 15.57 27.01
CA ARG A 299 -17.81 16.65 26.99
C ARG A 299 -16.46 16.13 26.47
N ALA A 300 -16.01 14.97 26.96
CA ALA A 300 -14.75 14.39 26.55
C ALA A 300 -14.71 14.04 25.05
N PHE A 301 -15.78 13.43 24.51
CA PHE A 301 -15.85 13.13 23.08
C PHE A 301 -15.91 14.38 22.21
N ARG A 302 -16.58 15.46 22.65
CA ARG A 302 -16.54 16.75 21.93
C ARG A 302 -15.13 17.33 21.87
N ILE A 303 -14.40 17.32 23.00
CA ILE A 303 -13.00 17.75 23.03
C ILE A 303 -12.13 16.92 22.08
N LEU A 304 -12.37 15.60 21.98
CA LEU A 304 -11.67 14.75 21.01
C LEU A 304 -12.02 15.11 19.57
N THR A 305 -13.30 15.36 19.26
CA THR A 305 -13.74 15.80 17.93
C THR A 305 -13.06 17.12 17.54
N GLU A 306 -13.08 18.12 18.43
CA GLU A 306 -12.45 19.42 18.20
C GLU A 306 -10.94 19.28 17.97
N ARG A 307 -10.26 18.52 18.83
CA ARG A 307 -8.81 18.27 18.72
C ARG A 307 -8.43 17.55 17.44
N TRP A 308 -9.13 16.48 17.06
CA TRP A 308 -8.77 15.72 15.85
C TRP A 308 -9.13 16.44 14.55
N SER A 309 -10.04 17.42 14.64
CA SER A 309 -10.40 18.30 13.51
C SER A 309 -9.56 19.57 13.44
N SER A 310 -8.64 19.82 14.39
CA SER A 310 -7.94 21.11 14.49
C SER A 310 -6.78 21.26 13.50
N VAL A 311 -6.32 20.17 12.88
CA VAL A 311 -5.25 20.23 11.89
C VAL A 311 -5.77 20.89 10.62
N GLY A 312 -5.08 21.93 10.19
CA GLY A 312 -5.43 22.76 9.04
C GLY A 312 -5.56 21.99 7.72
N PRO A 313 -5.87 22.69 6.62
CA PRO A 313 -6.01 22.07 5.31
C PRO A 313 -4.72 21.37 4.88
N ASP A 314 -4.83 20.56 3.84
CA ASP A 314 -3.63 20.01 3.21
C ASP A 314 -2.79 21.13 2.60
N GLY A 315 -1.50 20.87 2.46
CA GLY A 315 -0.54 21.75 1.81
C GLY A 315 -0.77 21.90 0.30
N PRO A 316 0.15 22.60 -0.38
CA PRO A 316 0.10 22.76 -1.83
C PRO A 316 0.24 21.41 -2.55
N GLU A 317 -0.10 21.41 -3.84
CA GLU A 317 0.12 20.27 -4.73
C GLU A 317 1.62 20.00 -4.93
N ALA A 318 1.92 18.81 -5.45
CA ALA A 318 3.28 18.43 -5.81
C ALA A 318 3.91 19.47 -6.73
N GLY A 319 5.18 19.82 -6.47
CA GLY A 319 5.91 20.78 -7.29
C GLY A 319 6.22 20.20 -8.68
N GLU A 320 6.65 21.07 -9.58
CA GLU A 320 7.09 20.69 -10.93
C GLU A 320 8.62 20.51 -11.02
N GLU A 321 9.34 20.76 -9.92
CA GLU A 321 10.80 20.73 -9.84
C GLU A 321 11.28 19.84 -8.69
N LEU A 322 12.42 19.18 -8.93
CA LEU A 322 13.17 18.42 -7.93
C LEU A 322 14.36 19.29 -7.46
N PRO A 323 14.46 19.66 -6.17
CA PRO A 323 15.57 20.48 -5.71
C PRO A 323 16.90 19.72 -5.75
N ASP A 324 18.01 20.43 -5.98
CA ASP A 324 19.36 19.87 -5.89
C ASP A 324 19.61 19.28 -4.49
N GLY A 325 20.27 18.12 -4.40
CA GLY A 325 20.48 17.43 -3.12
C GLY A 325 19.29 16.59 -2.66
N ALA A 326 18.19 16.54 -3.43
CA ALA A 326 17.00 15.80 -3.07
C ALA A 326 17.24 14.29 -3.11
N ARG A 327 17.06 13.64 -1.96
CA ARG A 327 17.16 12.19 -1.88
C ARG A 327 15.83 11.54 -2.22
N LEU A 328 15.83 10.71 -3.25
CA LEU A 328 14.64 10.00 -3.71
C LEU A 328 14.24 8.85 -2.77
N THR A 329 12.94 8.71 -2.56
CA THR A 329 12.28 7.63 -1.79
C THR A 329 11.27 6.86 -2.63
N LEU A 330 10.76 7.46 -3.69
CA LEU A 330 9.95 6.81 -4.73
C LEU A 330 10.25 7.48 -6.06
N MET A 331 10.19 6.68 -7.11
CA MET A 331 10.17 7.11 -8.48
C MET A 331 9.12 6.30 -9.24
N MET A 332 8.20 6.99 -9.90
CA MET A 332 7.16 6.38 -10.71
C MET A 332 7.17 7.01 -12.10
N TYR A 333 7.20 6.18 -13.13
CA TYR A 333 7.10 6.58 -14.53
C TYR A 333 5.84 6.02 -15.15
N GLU A 334 5.09 6.88 -15.83
CA GLU A 334 3.91 6.54 -16.63
C GLU A 334 4.20 6.75 -18.11
N THR A 335 4.11 5.68 -18.90
CA THR A 335 4.56 5.69 -20.31
C THR A 335 3.70 6.57 -21.21
N GLU A 336 2.37 6.52 -21.06
CA GLU A 336 1.43 7.25 -21.93
C GLU A 336 1.54 8.77 -21.74
N SER A 337 1.63 9.22 -20.48
CA SER A 337 1.73 10.63 -20.12
C SER A 337 3.16 11.17 -20.11
N ARG A 338 4.16 10.28 -20.22
CA ARG A 338 5.60 10.57 -20.02
C ARG A 338 5.84 11.32 -18.71
N LEU A 339 5.07 10.94 -17.70
CA LEU A 339 5.06 11.60 -16.43
C LEU A 339 5.97 10.87 -15.46
N VAL A 340 6.86 11.62 -14.82
CA VAL A 340 7.64 11.15 -13.69
C VAL A 340 7.06 11.75 -12.42
N THR A 341 6.65 10.90 -11.48
CA THR A 341 6.32 11.31 -10.11
C THR A 341 7.41 10.81 -9.19
N VAL A 342 8.01 11.71 -8.42
CA VAL A 342 9.02 11.37 -7.43
C VAL A 342 8.56 11.78 -6.04
N ASN A 343 8.86 10.95 -5.05
CA ASN A 343 8.86 11.39 -3.66
C ASN A 343 10.30 11.54 -3.21
N TYR A 344 10.59 12.62 -2.52
CA TYR A 344 11.94 12.94 -2.06
C TYR A 344 11.92 13.50 -0.66
N VAL A 345 13.08 13.48 -0.02
CA VAL A 345 13.31 14.17 1.25
C VAL A 345 13.93 15.52 0.94
N ASP A 346 13.25 16.59 1.34
CA ASP A 346 13.74 17.95 1.17
C ASP A 346 15.06 18.14 1.95
N PRO A 347 16.16 18.59 1.31
CA PRO A 347 17.45 18.73 1.98
C PRO A 347 17.48 19.85 3.03
N GLY A 348 16.57 20.82 2.96
CA GLY A 348 16.49 21.94 3.88
C GLY A 348 15.81 21.61 5.20
N ASP A 349 14.68 20.88 5.16
CA ASP A 349 13.88 20.58 6.36
C ASP A 349 13.73 19.07 6.68
N GLY A 350 14.24 18.19 5.82
CA GLY A 350 14.17 16.75 5.99
C GLY A 350 12.78 16.14 5.83
N ARG A 351 11.78 16.91 5.37
CA ARG A 351 10.40 16.44 5.22
C ARG A 351 10.20 15.74 3.88
N PRO A 352 9.34 14.71 3.82
CA PRO A 352 8.96 14.10 2.56
C PRO A 352 8.11 15.06 1.72
N ARG A 353 8.43 15.15 0.42
CA ARG A 353 7.76 15.96 -0.61
C ARG A 353 7.48 15.10 -1.84
N ALA A 354 6.64 15.61 -2.71
CA ALA A 354 6.42 15.05 -4.03
C ALA A 354 6.70 16.10 -5.11
N ALA A 355 7.28 15.65 -6.22
CA ALA A 355 7.30 16.40 -7.46
C ALA A 355 6.71 15.56 -8.59
N LYS A 356 6.03 16.23 -9.51
CA LYS A 356 5.37 15.63 -10.66
C LYS A 356 5.80 16.41 -11.90
N MET A 357 6.55 15.75 -12.77
CA MET A 357 7.27 16.38 -13.86
C MET A 357 6.91 15.69 -15.17
N ILE A 358 6.68 16.48 -16.22
CA ILE A 358 6.71 15.93 -17.57
C ILE A 358 8.18 15.78 -17.92
N TRP A 359 8.61 14.55 -18.22
CA TRP A 359 9.99 14.34 -18.66
C TRP A 359 9.99 14.23 -20.19
N PRO A 360 10.41 15.29 -20.90
CA PRO A 360 10.32 15.31 -22.36
C PRO A 360 11.30 14.34 -23.03
N GLU A 361 12.36 13.93 -22.31
CA GLU A 361 13.47 13.13 -22.82
C GLU A 361 13.56 11.71 -22.20
N ARG A 362 14.71 11.08 -22.39
CA ARG A 362 15.08 9.75 -21.88
C ARG A 362 15.36 9.82 -20.38
N VAL A 363 14.67 8.99 -19.62
CA VAL A 363 14.84 8.86 -18.17
C VAL A 363 15.60 7.58 -17.90
N LEU A 364 16.73 7.71 -17.21
CA LEU A 364 17.50 6.58 -16.70
C LEU A 364 17.25 6.47 -15.20
N MET A 365 16.67 5.33 -14.79
CA MET A 365 16.45 5.00 -13.39
C MET A 365 17.43 3.93 -12.97
N GLY A 366 18.08 4.14 -11.83
CA GLY A 366 18.99 3.17 -11.27
C GLY A 366 18.93 3.13 -9.76
N ASN A 367 19.71 2.22 -9.20
CA ASN A 367 20.10 2.30 -7.80
C ASN A 367 21.62 2.28 -7.67
N ASP A 368 22.15 3.17 -6.84
CA ASP A 368 23.53 3.09 -6.36
C ASP A 368 23.49 2.68 -4.88
N GLY A 369 23.81 1.41 -4.63
CA GLY A 369 23.51 0.76 -3.36
C GLY A 369 22.00 0.74 -3.06
N ASP A 370 21.60 1.37 -1.95
CA ASP A 370 20.20 1.44 -1.50
C ASP A 370 19.53 2.80 -1.83
N GLU A 371 20.14 3.60 -2.70
CA GLU A 371 19.66 4.93 -3.08
C GLU A 371 19.18 4.94 -4.54
N LEU A 372 18.01 5.53 -4.76
CA LEU A 372 17.43 5.69 -6.09
C LEU A 372 18.09 6.87 -6.79
N THR A 373 18.54 6.65 -8.03
CA THR A 373 19.15 7.68 -8.86
C THR A 373 18.30 7.94 -10.09
N LEU A 374 18.22 9.21 -10.47
CA LEU A 374 17.56 9.69 -11.67
C LEU A 374 18.61 10.42 -12.50
N THR A 375 18.73 10.06 -13.77
CA THR A 375 19.72 10.66 -14.67
C THR A 375 19.08 11.05 -15.99
N ASP A 376 19.41 12.25 -16.45
CA ASP A 376 19.01 12.71 -17.77
C ASP A 376 19.95 12.11 -18.82
N GLY A 377 19.38 11.51 -19.86
CA GLY A 377 20.13 10.75 -20.86
C GLY A 377 20.91 11.62 -21.86
N THR A 378 20.81 12.95 -21.78
CA THR A 378 21.47 13.89 -22.70
C THR A 378 22.95 14.16 -22.40
N GLU A 379 23.40 13.88 -21.17
CA GLU A 379 24.82 13.91 -20.81
C GLU A 379 25.20 12.56 -20.19
N GLY A 380 26.19 11.86 -20.76
CA GLY A 380 26.67 10.56 -20.27
C GLY A 380 27.38 10.60 -18.91
N THR A 381 27.01 11.54 -18.04
CA THR A 381 27.54 11.71 -16.69
C THR A 381 26.41 11.44 -15.70
N PRO A 382 26.58 10.51 -14.74
CA PRO A 382 25.60 10.35 -13.70
C PRO A 382 25.52 11.62 -12.86
N SER A 383 24.42 12.35 -12.97
CA SER A 383 24.05 13.38 -12.00
C SER A 383 23.73 12.68 -10.70
N HIS A 384 24.70 12.65 -9.78
CA HIS A 384 24.41 12.38 -8.38
C HIS A 384 23.65 13.59 -7.85
N PHE A 385 22.32 13.50 -7.82
CA PHE A 385 21.45 14.52 -7.24
C PHE A 385 21.43 14.42 -5.72
#